data_AF-A0A4V1VKB5-F1
#
_entry.id   AF-A0A4V1VKB5-F1
#
_cell.length_a   1.000
_cell.length_b   1.000
_cell.length_c   1.000
_cell.angle_alpha   90.00
_cell.angle_beta   90.00
_cell.angle_gamma   90.00
#
_symmetry.space_group_name_H-M   'P 1'
#
loop_
_entity.id
_entity.type
_entity.pdbx_description
1 polymer ?
#
loop_
_entity_poly.entity_id
_entity_poly.type
_entity_poly.pdbx_seq_one_letter_code
_entity_poly.pdbx_strand_id
1 'polypeptide(L)'
;MSLVLKVTAAAAALLAGAGLLTTFETPPVETVQLGFRGLAMEQVYTPRNLARDEAANTVPAVIPRVGAVGPKAGTIYRNVQVLGDLSVTEFARTMAALTTWVSPQQGCNYCHNPANMASDEIYTKVVSRRMLQMVARINAEWKPHVQETGVTCYTCHRGNPVPAAAWTQVTTPPRAAGLSGGTAGQNLASPAVGLSSLPYDPFTPFLAQGDSPANIRVVARQAQVSTPNPGIKETEWTYGLMMHMSTSLGVNCTACHNSRAFSRWEESTPQRTNAWHGIRMVRDLNLNYITPLAPVFAAHPNGPANGPATARVGREGDPLKVNCATCHQGVNKPLLGVSMLRDYPELNAVRDQGAPPPIRQ
;
A
#
# COMPACT_ATOMS: atom_id res chain seq x y z
N MET A 1 -20.94 -17.17 -48.54
CA MET A 1 -20.28 -16.09 -47.77
C MET A 1 -19.61 -15.13 -48.75
N SER A 2 -19.99 -13.84 -48.74
CA SER A 2 -19.47 -12.83 -49.68
C SER A 2 -17.95 -12.63 -49.53
N LEU A 3 -17.25 -12.25 -50.61
CA LEU A 3 -15.82 -11.91 -50.59
C LEU A 3 -15.50 -10.86 -49.52
N VAL A 4 -16.37 -9.87 -49.37
CA VAL A 4 -16.26 -8.82 -48.34
C VAL A 4 -16.24 -9.43 -46.94
N LEU A 5 -17.12 -10.40 -46.65
CA LEU A 5 -17.18 -11.05 -45.33
C LEU A 5 -15.95 -11.93 -45.05
N LYS A 6 -15.35 -12.53 -46.08
CA LYS A 6 -14.11 -13.30 -45.93
C LYS A 6 -12.92 -12.38 -45.64
N VAL A 7 -12.81 -11.25 -46.34
CA VAL A 7 -11.74 -10.27 -46.14
C VAL A 7 -11.84 -9.60 -44.77
N THR A 8 -13.05 -9.21 -44.35
CA THR A 8 -13.25 -8.61 -43.02
C THR A 8 -12.95 -9.59 -41.89
N ALA A 9 -13.37 -10.85 -42.02
CA ALA A 9 -13.05 -11.90 -41.04
C ALA A 9 -11.54 -12.17 -40.95
N ALA A 10 -10.84 -12.22 -42.09
CA ALA A 10 -9.39 -12.41 -42.12
C ALA A 10 -8.64 -11.23 -41.49
N ALA A 11 -9.06 -9.99 -41.77
CA ALA A 11 -8.49 -8.80 -41.14
C ALA A 11 -8.73 -8.77 -39.62
N ALA A 12 -9.93 -9.13 -39.16
CA ALA A 12 -10.25 -9.23 -37.74
C ALA A 12 -9.42 -10.31 -37.04
N ALA A 13 -9.23 -11.47 -37.68
CA ALA A 13 -8.39 -12.55 -37.16
C ALA A 13 -6.91 -12.14 -37.07
N LEU A 14 -6.40 -11.42 -38.07
CA LEU A 14 -5.03 -10.87 -38.06
C LEU A 14 -4.84 -9.84 -36.94
N LEU A 15 -5.80 -8.93 -36.76
CA LEU A 15 -5.77 -7.93 -35.68
C LEU A 15 -5.86 -8.59 -34.30
N ALA A 16 -6.73 -9.58 -34.12
CA ALA A 16 -6.82 -10.35 -32.89
C ALA A 16 -5.53 -11.13 -32.61
N GLY A 17 -4.96 -11.79 -33.62
CA GLY A 17 -3.70 -12.51 -33.53
C GLY A 17 -2.53 -11.59 -33.17
N ALA A 18 -2.44 -10.43 -33.81
CA ALA A 18 -1.44 -9.40 -33.47
C ALA A 18 -1.63 -8.88 -32.04
N GLY A 19 -2.87 -8.67 -31.60
CA GLY A 19 -3.19 -8.30 -30.22
C GLY A 19 -2.71 -9.35 -29.21
N LEU A 20 -3.03 -10.63 -29.44
CA LEU A 20 -2.59 -11.76 -28.62
C LEU A 20 -1.07 -11.87 -28.54
N LEU A 21 -0.34 -11.64 -29.63
CA LEU A 21 1.12 -11.67 -29.62
C LEU A 21 1.73 -10.61 -28.69
N THR A 22 1.04 -9.50 -28.44
CA THR A 22 1.51 -8.47 -27.50
C THR A 22 1.21 -8.78 -26.02
N THR A 23 0.41 -9.83 -25.75
CA THR A 23 0.11 -10.29 -24.37
C THR A 23 1.09 -11.34 -23.83
N PHE A 24 1.97 -11.88 -24.68
CA PHE A 24 3.03 -12.79 -24.25
C PHE A 24 4.30 -12.02 -23.90
N GLU A 25 4.99 -12.47 -22.86
CA GLU A 25 6.37 -12.08 -22.59
C GLU A 25 7.31 -12.88 -23.50
N THR A 26 8.43 -12.28 -23.91
CA THR A 26 9.40 -12.91 -24.81
C THR A 26 10.71 -13.19 -24.06
N PRO A 27 11.38 -14.34 -24.31
CA PRO A 27 12.72 -14.58 -23.81
C PRO A 27 13.73 -13.53 -24.33
N PRO A 28 14.86 -13.31 -23.63
CA PRO A 28 15.28 -13.99 -22.41
C PRO A 28 14.53 -13.50 -21.16
N VAL A 29 14.46 -14.38 -20.15
CA VAL A 29 14.02 -14.03 -18.80
C VAL A 29 15.23 -13.97 -17.87
N GLU A 30 15.12 -13.18 -16.82
CA GLU A 30 16.09 -13.12 -15.73
C GLU A 30 15.56 -13.93 -14.55
N THR A 31 16.37 -14.87 -14.05
CA THR A 31 15.99 -15.72 -12.92
C THR A 31 16.85 -15.42 -11.69
N VAL A 32 16.21 -15.41 -10.53
CA VAL A 32 16.88 -15.25 -9.24
C VAL A 32 16.56 -16.45 -8.37
N GLN A 33 17.55 -17.31 -8.14
CA GLN A 33 17.41 -18.47 -7.27
C GLN A 33 17.37 -18.03 -5.80
N LEU A 34 16.33 -18.45 -5.07
CA LEU A 34 16.09 -18.09 -3.67
C LEU A 34 16.28 -19.26 -2.69
N GLY A 35 16.19 -20.50 -3.18
CA GLY A 35 16.33 -21.70 -2.35
C GLY A 35 17.40 -22.66 -2.83
N PHE A 36 17.52 -23.80 -2.15
CA PHE A 36 18.46 -24.85 -2.55
C PHE A 36 18.17 -25.36 -3.97
N ARG A 37 19.23 -25.73 -4.71
CA ARG A 37 19.12 -26.22 -6.09
C ARG A 37 18.13 -27.39 -6.20
N GLY A 38 17.31 -27.39 -7.25
CA GLY A 38 16.29 -28.42 -7.49
C GLY A 38 14.96 -28.23 -6.73
N LEU A 39 14.84 -27.20 -5.89
CA LEU A 39 13.58 -26.88 -5.21
C LEU A 39 12.65 -25.94 -5.99
N ALA A 40 13.10 -25.41 -7.13
CA ALA A 40 12.37 -24.43 -7.95
C ALA A 40 11.88 -23.20 -7.14
N MET A 41 12.61 -22.84 -6.08
CA MET A 41 12.39 -21.60 -5.35
C MET A 41 13.18 -20.49 -6.04
N GLU A 42 12.52 -19.80 -6.96
CA GLU A 42 13.12 -18.75 -7.80
C GLU A 42 12.11 -17.65 -8.16
N GLN A 43 12.61 -16.46 -8.45
CA GLN A 43 11.85 -15.41 -9.14
C GLN A 43 12.20 -15.40 -10.61
N VAL A 44 11.24 -15.00 -11.44
CA VAL A 44 11.40 -14.87 -12.89
C VAL A 44 10.93 -13.48 -13.30
N TYR A 45 11.81 -12.73 -13.94
CA TYR A 45 11.57 -11.37 -14.42
C TYR A 45 11.79 -11.28 -15.92
N THR A 46 11.15 -10.31 -16.57
CA THR A 46 11.44 -9.97 -17.97
C THR A 46 12.06 -8.57 -18.02
N PRO A 47 13.04 -8.31 -18.90
CA PRO A 47 13.65 -6.97 -19.03
C PRO A 47 12.61 -5.86 -19.26
N ARG A 48 11.53 -6.16 -19.99
CA ARG A 48 10.41 -5.23 -20.22
C ARG A 48 9.70 -4.84 -18.93
N ASN A 49 9.41 -5.82 -18.06
CA ASN A 49 8.75 -5.56 -16.78
C ASN A 49 9.67 -4.80 -15.83
N LEU A 50 10.96 -5.16 -15.77
CA LEU A 50 11.96 -4.43 -14.97
C LEU A 50 12.05 -2.95 -15.39
N ALA A 51 12.16 -2.67 -16.69
CA ALA A 51 12.20 -1.29 -17.19
C ALA A 51 10.92 -0.48 -16.89
N ARG A 52 9.75 -1.12 -16.96
CA ARG A 52 8.48 -0.49 -16.56
C ARG A 52 8.48 -0.18 -15.06
N ASP A 53 8.92 -1.12 -14.24
CA ASP A 53 8.91 -0.98 -12.80
C ASP A 53 9.92 0.10 -12.35
N GLU A 54 11.08 0.20 -13.00
CA GLU A 54 12.05 1.30 -12.84
C GLU A 54 11.42 2.65 -13.17
N ALA A 55 10.78 2.78 -14.34
CA ALA A 55 10.13 4.02 -14.75
C ALA A 55 9.04 4.45 -13.76
N ALA A 56 8.21 3.50 -13.30
CA ALA A 56 7.11 3.75 -12.36
C ALA A 56 7.59 4.06 -10.92
N ASN A 57 8.85 3.75 -10.58
CA ASN A 57 9.42 3.94 -9.25
C ASN A 57 10.50 5.04 -9.19
N THR A 58 10.51 5.94 -10.15
CA THR A 58 11.38 7.13 -10.15
C THR A 58 11.12 7.98 -8.90
N VAL A 59 12.18 8.40 -8.23
CA VAL A 59 12.12 9.31 -7.07
C VAL A 59 12.26 10.77 -7.51
N PRO A 60 11.56 11.71 -6.87
CA PRO A 60 11.70 13.13 -7.18
C PRO A 60 13.08 13.65 -6.78
N ALA A 61 13.51 14.74 -7.42
CA ALA A 61 14.78 15.39 -7.10
C ALA A 61 14.84 15.81 -5.62
N VAL A 62 16.00 15.59 -5.00
CA VAL A 62 16.24 15.94 -3.61
C VAL A 62 16.34 17.46 -3.46
N ILE A 63 15.56 18.03 -2.55
CA ILE A 63 15.71 19.43 -2.13
C ILE A 63 16.98 19.51 -1.28
N PRO A 64 17.97 20.38 -1.61
CA PRO A 64 19.22 20.47 -0.87
C PRO A 64 19.01 20.63 0.63
N ARG A 65 19.84 19.96 1.43
CA ARG A 65 19.78 20.10 2.89
C ARG A 65 20.18 21.51 3.30
N VAL A 66 19.56 21.95 4.38
CA VAL A 66 19.86 23.21 5.03
C VAL A 66 20.43 22.93 6.42
N GLY A 67 21.28 23.82 6.93
CA GLY A 67 21.79 23.69 8.29
C GLY A 67 20.69 23.84 9.33
N ALA A 68 20.76 23.06 10.40
CA ALA A 68 19.87 23.11 11.56
C ALA A 68 20.17 24.32 12.47
N VAL A 69 20.24 25.51 11.87
CA VAL A 69 20.69 26.75 12.52
C VAL A 69 19.50 27.67 12.79
N GLY A 70 19.57 28.40 13.90
CA GLY A 70 18.58 29.43 14.24
C GLY A 70 17.45 28.90 15.13
N PRO A 71 16.39 29.71 15.31
CA PRO A 71 15.32 29.40 16.25
C PRO A 71 14.48 28.21 15.80
N LYS A 72 13.84 27.55 16.77
CA LYS A 72 12.98 26.39 16.54
C LYS A 72 11.60 26.80 16.04
N ALA A 73 11.03 26.02 15.13
CA ALA A 73 9.73 26.29 14.52
C ALA A 73 8.62 26.45 15.58
N GLY A 74 8.64 25.64 16.64
CA GLY A 74 7.69 25.74 17.75
C GLY A 74 7.79 27.02 18.58
N THR A 75 8.92 27.75 18.51
CA THR A 75 9.11 29.03 19.21
C THR A 75 8.71 30.24 18.36
N ILE A 76 8.75 30.11 17.04
CA ILE A 76 8.50 31.21 16.09
C ILE A 76 7.08 31.16 15.54
N TYR A 77 6.62 29.97 15.15
CA TYR A 77 5.31 29.79 14.53
C TYR A 77 4.23 29.45 15.55
N ARG A 78 2.99 29.81 15.23
CA ARG A 78 1.81 29.44 16.01
C ARG A 78 1.28 28.07 15.55
N ASN A 79 0.77 27.29 16.49
CA ASN A 79 0.12 25.99 16.25
C ASN A 79 1.02 24.92 15.57
N VAL A 80 2.32 24.89 15.91
CA VAL A 80 3.22 23.79 15.51
C VAL A 80 3.23 22.72 16.59
N GLN A 81 2.54 21.61 16.35
CA GLN A 81 2.36 20.53 17.33
C GLN A 81 3.35 19.37 17.16
N VAL A 82 3.77 19.10 15.92
CA VAL A 82 4.52 17.87 15.57
C VAL A 82 5.97 18.18 15.17
N LEU A 83 6.19 19.26 14.42
CA LEU A 83 7.50 19.64 13.86
C LEU A 83 8.16 20.79 14.65
N GLY A 84 7.89 20.88 15.96
CA GLY A 84 8.32 22.00 16.79
C GLY A 84 9.84 22.15 16.92
N ASP A 85 10.55 21.02 16.91
CA ASP A 85 12.01 20.94 17.17
C ASP A 85 12.89 21.20 15.93
N LEU A 86 12.30 21.35 14.76
CA LEU A 86 13.03 21.73 13.55
C LEU A 86 13.44 23.20 13.62
N SER A 87 14.60 23.55 13.07
CA SER A 87 14.89 24.97 12.78
C SER A 87 13.89 25.53 11.77
N VAL A 88 13.72 26.85 11.72
CA VAL A 88 12.82 27.51 10.75
C VAL A 88 13.16 27.13 9.30
N THR A 89 14.45 27.00 8.97
CA THR A 89 14.92 26.61 7.63
C THR A 89 14.59 25.15 7.32
N GLU A 90 14.83 24.23 8.26
CA GLU A 90 14.44 22.83 8.12
C GLU A 90 12.93 22.68 7.98
N PHE A 91 12.15 23.41 8.79
CA PHE A 91 10.69 23.41 8.70
C PHE A 91 10.21 23.84 7.31
N ALA A 92 10.76 24.92 6.75
CA ALA A 92 10.43 25.37 5.40
C ALA A 92 10.81 24.33 4.33
N ARG A 93 11.98 23.70 4.45
CA ARG A 93 12.42 22.60 3.58
C ARG A 93 11.46 21.41 3.66
N THR A 94 11.06 21.00 4.86
CA THR A 94 10.09 19.92 5.07
C THR A 94 8.76 20.27 4.41
N MET A 95 8.23 21.48 4.59
CA MET A 95 6.98 21.90 3.93
C MET A 95 7.07 21.82 2.41
N ALA A 96 8.17 22.30 1.82
CA ALA A 96 8.40 22.22 0.37
C ALA A 96 8.40 20.76 -0.13
N ALA A 97 9.06 19.85 0.61
CA ALA A 97 9.07 18.43 0.28
C ALA A 97 7.67 17.80 0.36
N LEU A 98 6.92 18.10 1.44
CA LEU A 98 5.55 17.62 1.61
C LEU A 98 4.64 18.07 0.46
N THR A 99 4.78 19.32 0.01
CA THR A 99 4.04 19.83 -1.16
C THR A 99 4.36 19.02 -2.41
N THR A 100 5.64 18.80 -2.73
CA THR A 100 6.04 17.99 -3.89
C THR A 100 5.54 16.55 -3.81
N TRP A 101 5.51 15.97 -2.60
CA TRP A 101 5.20 14.55 -2.43
C TRP A 101 3.71 14.23 -2.40
N VAL A 102 2.87 15.18 -1.98
CA VAL A 102 1.45 14.95 -1.73
C VAL A 102 0.56 15.72 -2.70
N SER A 103 0.80 17.02 -2.87
CA SER A 103 -0.11 17.90 -3.61
C SER A 103 0.64 18.91 -4.50
N PRO A 104 1.53 18.44 -5.40
CA PRO A 104 2.36 19.33 -6.21
C PRO A 104 1.53 20.23 -7.13
N GLN A 105 0.34 19.80 -7.56
CA GLN A 105 -0.52 20.61 -8.43
C GLN A 105 -1.28 21.71 -7.67
N GLN A 106 -1.65 21.46 -6.40
CA GLN A 106 -2.42 22.40 -5.58
C GLN A 106 -1.54 23.31 -4.71
N GLY A 107 -0.27 22.93 -4.52
CA GLY A 107 0.69 23.71 -3.75
C GLY A 107 0.37 23.76 -2.25
N CYS A 108 0.90 24.78 -1.57
CA CYS A 108 0.75 24.99 -0.12
C CYS A 108 -0.71 25.08 0.33
N ASN A 109 -1.56 25.67 -0.53
CA ASN A 109 -2.95 25.95 -0.22
C ASN A 109 -3.81 24.68 -0.10
N TYR A 110 -3.32 23.53 -0.57
CA TYR A 110 -4.01 22.27 -0.37
C TYR A 110 -4.23 21.96 1.11
N CYS A 111 -3.27 22.32 1.97
CA CYS A 111 -3.30 22.08 3.41
C CYS A 111 -3.44 23.37 4.24
N HIS A 112 -3.37 24.55 3.64
CA HIS A 112 -3.34 25.80 4.39
C HIS A 112 -4.27 26.86 3.84
N ASN A 113 -4.84 27.65 4.75
CA ASN A 113 -5.39 28.95 4.41
C ASN A 113 -4.22 29.93 4.22
N PRO A 114 -4.03 30.55 3.03
CA PRO A 114 -2.93 31.48 2.80
C PRO A 114 -2.99 32.73 3.67
N ALA A 115 -4.18 33.14 4.13
CA ALA A 115 -4.35 34.27 5.05
C ALA A 115 -4.01 33.90 6.51
N ASN A 116 -4.03 32.61 6.86
CA ASN A 116 -3.71 32.14 8.20
C ASN A 116 -3.14 30.71 8.18
N MET A 117 -1.83 30.61 7.96
CA MET A 117 -1.12 29.33 7.91
C MET A 117 -1.22 28.52 9.21
N ALA A 118 -1.50 29.16 10.35
CA ALA A 118 -1.65 28.51 11.66
C ALA A 118 -3.04 27.88 11.86
N SER A 119 -4.07 28.28 11.11
CA SER A 119 -5.44 27.74 11.23
C SER A 119 -5.50 26.25 10.89
N ASP A 120 -6.37 25.51 11.59
CA ASP A 120 -6.68 24.09 11.33
C ASP A 120 -8.06 23.92 10.66
N GLU A 121 -8.65 25.01 10.15
CA GLU A 121 -9.97 24.99 9.49
C GLU A 121 -10.02 24.10 8.24
N ILE A 122 -8.88 23.92 7.56
CA ILE A 122 -8.81 23.03 6.40
C ILE A 122 -8.49 21.61 6.89
N TYR A 123 -9.43 20.69 6.67
CA TYR A 123 -9.34 19.32 7.17
C TYR A 123 -8.05 18.58 6.72
N THR A 124 -7.53 18.90 5.53
CA THR A 124 -6.29 18.31 5.00
C THR A 124 -5.08 18.64 5.88
N LYS A 125 -5.07 19.75 6.63
CA LYS A 125 -4.04 20.04 7.62
C LYS A 125 -4.11 19.11 8.82
N VAL A 126 -5.32 18.87 9.33
CA VAL A 126 -5.58 17.93 10.43
C VAL A 126 -5.11 16.53 10.04
N VAL A 127 -5.47 16.08 8.83
CA VAL A 127 -5.00 14.81 8.27
C VAL A 127 -3.48 14.80 8.08
N SER A 128 -2.89 15.86 7.52
CA SER A 128 -1.44 15.94 7.29
C SER A 128 -0.64 15.85 8.59
N ARG A 129 -1.12 16.49 9.67
CA ARG A 129 -0.53 16.37 11.00
C ARG A 129 -0.55 14.91 11.47
N ARG A 130 -1.68 14.22 11.28
CA ARG A 130 -1.79 12.80 11.64
C ARG A 130 -0.87 11.91 10.81
N MET A 131 -0.69 12.22 9.52
CA MET A 131 0.21 11.45 8.65
C MET A 131 1.69 11.66 9.01
N LEU A 132 2.10 12.84 9.48
CA LEU A 132 3.45 13.05 10.00
C LEU A 132 3.74 12.14 11.20
N GLN A 133 2.79 12.05 12.12
CA GLN A 133 2.89 11.13 13.27
C GLN A 133 2.94 9.66 12.82
N MET A 134 2.16 9.30 11.79
CA MET A 134 2.16 7.96 11.20
C MET A 134 3.52 7.59 10.59
N VAL A 135 4.11 8.50 9.79
CA VAL A 135 5.44 8.32 9.20
C VAL A 135 6.52 8.18 10.29
N ALA A 136 6.45 9.02 11.32
CA ALA A 136 7.36 8.95 12.46
C ALA A 136 7.29 7.59 13.16
N ARG A 137 6.08 7.07 13.41
CA ARG A 137 5.90 5.73 13.96
C ARG A 137 6.51 4.65 13.08
N ILE A 138 6.25 4.67 11.77
CA ILE A 138 6.76 3.65 10.84
C ILE A 138 8.30 3.61 10.91
N ASN A 139 8.94 4.78 10.84
CA ASN A 139 10.38 4.89 10.81
C ASN A 139 11.05 4.57 12.16
N ALA A 140 10.38 4.83 13.28
CA ALA A 140 10.92 4.59 14.61
C ALA A 140 10.65 3.17 15.13
N GLU A 141 9.44 2.65 14.95
CA GLU A 141 8.96 1.46 15.67
C GLU A 141 8.77 0.22 14.78
N TRP A 142 8.60 0.43 13.47
CA TRP A 142 8.42 -0.66 12.49
C TRP A 142 9.71 -0.99 11.74
N LYS A 143 10.88 -0.68 12.31
CA LYS A 143 12.21 -1.09 11.80
C LYS A 143 12.34 -2.58 11.46
N PRO A 144 11.72 -3.53 12.20
CA PRO A 144 11.71 -4.95 11.78
C PRO A 144 11.11 -5.20 10.39
N HIS A 145 10.33 -4.25 9.86
CA HIS A 145 9.80 -4.29 8.50
C HIS A 145 10.53 -3.31 7.56
N VAL A 146 10.55 -2.01 7.89
CA VAL A 146 11.07 -0.95 6.98
C VAL A 146 12.57 -0.72 7.05
N GLN A 147 13.24 -1.31 8.05
CA GLN A 147 14.68 -1.18 8.30
C GLN A 147 15.12 0.29 8.31
N GLU A 148 16.35 0.60 7.87
CA GLU A 148 16.83 1.97 7.74
C GLU A 148 16.39 2.65 6.44
N THR A 149 15.73 1.91 5.52
CA THR A 149 15.15 2.52 4.31
C THR A 149 14.06 3.50 4.69
N GLY A 150 13.17 3.10 5.60
CA GLY A 150 12.06 3.90 6.09
C GLY A 150 11.05 4.27 5.01
N VAL A 151 10.15 5.19 5.36
CA VAL A 151 9.12 5.73 4.46
C VAL A 151 9.08 7.24 4.50
N THR A 152 8.56 7.83 3.42
CA THR A 152 8.21 9.25 3.33
C THR A 152 6.77 9.38 2.84
N CYS A 153 6.25 10.60 2.73
CA CYS A 153 4.93 10.83 2.16
C CYS A 153 4.85 10.33 0.71
N TYR A 154 5.97 10.44 -0.04
CA TYR A 154 6.02 10.00 -1.44
C TYR A 154 5.86 8.50 -1.60
N THR A 155 6.26 7.71 -0.60
CA THR A 155 6.12 6.24 -0.61
C THR A 155 4.70 5.81 -0.96
N CYS A 156 3.70 6.48 -0.38
CA CYS A 156 2.28 6.21 -0.62
C CYS A 156 1.67 7.16 -1.66
N HIS A 157 1.90 8.47 -1.51
CA HIS A 157 1.16 9.48 -2.27
C HIS A 157 1.62 9.61 -3.72
N ARG A 158 2.91 9.39 -4.02
CA ARG A 158 3.48 9.50 -5.37
C ARG A 158 3.08 10.80 -6.09
N GLY A 159 3.00 11.92 -5.37
CA GLY A 159 2.58 13.22 -5.92
C GLY A 159 1.07 13.38 -6.11
N ASN A 160 0.25 12.52 -5.51
CA ASN A 160 -1.21 12.60 -5.54
C ASN A 160 -1.78 12.77 -4.12
N PRO A 161 -2.78 13.64 -3.92
CA PRO A 161 -3.37 13.82 -2.60
C PRO A 161 -4.07 12.58 -2.05
N VAL A 162 -4.43 11.64 -2.93
CA VAL A 162 -5.00 10.34 -2.60
C VAL A 162 -4.05 9.25 -3.12
N PRO A 163 -3.55 8.36 -2.27
CA PRO A 163 -2.74 7.22 -2.72
C PRO A 163 -3.53 6.34 -3.71
N ALA A 164 -2.92 6.01 -4.84
CA ALA A 164 -3.59 5.29 -5.94
C ALA A 164 -4.05 3.87 -5.56
N ALA A 165 -3.32 3.21 -4.65
CA ALA A 165 -3.60 1.86 -4.19
C ALA A 165 -4.17 1.82 -2.75
N ALA A 166 -4.92 2.85 -2.36
CA ALA A 166 -5.77 2.79 -1.16
C ALA A 166 -7.00 1.88 -1.40
N TRP A 167 -7.62 1.41 -0.32
CA TRP A 167 -8.77 0.50 -0.42
C TRP A 167 -9.88 0.83 0.58
N THR A 168 -11.08 0.34 0.32
CA THR A 168 -12.24 0.42 1.23
C THR A 168 -12.92 -0.94 1.31
N GLN A 169 -13.65 -1.18 2.38
CA GLN A 169 -14.41 -2.40 2.59
C GLN A 169 -15.45 -2.59 1.47
N VAL A 170 -15.65 -3.86 1.08
CA VAL A 170 -16.65 -4.23 0.06
C VAL A 170 -17.55 -5.33 0.63
N THR A 171 -18.62 -4.94 1.33
CA THR A 171 -19.63 -5.88 1.84
C THR A 171 -20.68 -6.22 0.78
N THR A 172 -20.99 -5.27 -0.09
CA THR A 172 -22.03 -5.44 -1.12
C THR A 172 -21.41 -5.89 -2.45
N PRO A 173 -21.87 -6.99 -3.08
CA PRO A 173 -21.40 -7.39 -4.39
C PRO A 173 -21.60 -6.29 -5.44
N PRO A 174 -20.70 -6.16 -6.43
CA PRO A 174 -20.82 -5.15 -7.49
C PRO A 174 -21.91 -5.46 -8.54
N ARG A 175 -22.87 -6.35 -8.26
CA ARG A 175 -23.97 -6.73 -9.16
C ARG A 175 -25.33 -6.63 -8.46
N ALA A 176 -26.39 -6.45 -9.26
CA ALA A 176 -27.76 -6.30 -8.79
C ALA A 176 -28.21 -7.47 -7.89
N ALA A 177 -28.99 -7.16 -6.86
CA ALA A 177 -29.47 -8.12 -5.88
C ALA A 177 -30.47 -9.14 -6.47
N GLY A 178 -30.31 -10.41 -6.11
CA GLY A 178 -31.19 -11.53 -6.47
C GLY A 178 -30.66 -12.85 -5.86
N LEU A 179 -31.48 -13.91 -5.84
CA LEU A 179 -31.11 -15.24 -5.30
C LEU A 179 -29.90 -15.89 -6.02
N SER A 180 -29.59 -15.44 -7.24
CA SER A 180 -28.41 -15.81 -8.04
C SER A 180 -27.27 -14.78 -7.97
N GLY A 181 -27.43 -13.69 -7.21
CA GLY A 181 -26.48 -12.58 -7.10
C GLY A 181 -25.59 -12.61 -5.86
N GLY A 182 -25.84 -13.51 -4.91
CA GLY A 182 -25.01 -13.68 -3.72
C GLY A 182 -23.68 -14.36 -4.08
N THR A 183 -22.61 -13.57 -4.21
CA THR A 183 -21.27 -14.09 -4.52
C THR A 183 -20.54 -14.66 -3.30
N ALA A 184 -21.15 -14.56 -2.11
CA ALA A 184 -20.55 -14.90 -0.81
C ALA A 184 -19.17 -14.26 -0.57
N GLY A 185 -18.91 -13.09 -1.18
CA GLY A 185 -17.63 -12.39 -1.07
C GLY A 185 -16.53 -12.89 -2.01
N GLN A 186 -16.81 -13.79 -2.96
CA GLN A 186 -15.83 -14.39 -3.88
C GLN A 186 -16.40 -14.57 -5.31
N ASN A 187 -15.87 -15.47 -6.14
CA ASN A 187 -16.40 -15.82 -7.47
C ASN A 187 -16.49 -14.66 -8.49
N LEU A 188 -15.60 -13.68 -8.36
CA LEU A 188 -15.43 -12.55 -9.27
C LEU A 188 -13.94 -12.32 -9.51
N ALA A 189 -13.55 -12.07 -10.77
CA ALA A 189 -12.19 -11.66 -11.09
C ALA A 189 -11.90 -10.31 -10.42
N SER A 190 -11.04 -10.30 -9.41
CA SER A 190 -10.75 -9.09 -8.63
C SER A 190 -9.25 -8.76 -8.65
N PRO A 191 -8.86 -7.52 -9.01
CA PRO A 191 -7.47 -7.07 -8.93
C PRO A 191 -6.87 -7.20 -7.52
N ALA A 192 -7.71 -7.10 -6.47
CA ALA A 192 -7.28 -7.22 -5.08
C ALA A 192 -6.60 -8.56 -4.79
N VAL A 193 -6.98 -9.62 -5.51
CA VAL A 193 -6.48 -11.00 -5.34
C VAL A 193 -5.91 -11.57 -6.64
N GLY A 194 -5.28 -10.70 -7.45
CA GLY A 194 -4.55 -11.10 -8.65
C GLY A 194 -5.44 -11.64 -9.78
N LEU A 195 -6.63 -11.05 -9.95
CA LEU A 195 -7.62 -11.42 -10.98
C LEU A 195 -8.14 -12.86 -10.86
N SER A 196 -7.89 -13.53 -9.72
CA SER A 196 -8.50 -14.81 -9.39
C SER A 196 -9.97 -14.65 -8.94
N SER A 197 -10.65 -15.78 -8.72
CA SER A 197 -12.01 -15.85 -8.19
C SER A 197 -12.08 -16.03 -6.66
N LEU A 198 -10.97 -15.84 -5.96
CA LEU A 198 -10.86 -15.92 -4.49
C LEU A 198 -11.66 -14.79 -3.81
N PRO A 199 -11.85 -14.83 -2.48
CA PRO A 199 -12.48 -13.74 -1.74
C PRO A 199 -11.87 -12.38 -2.05
N TYR A 200 -12.68 -11.46 -2.56
CA TYR A 200 -12.20 -10.22 -3.19
C TYR A 200 -11.89 -9.08 -2.20
N ASP A 201 -12.23 -9.24 -0.92
CA ASP A 201 -11.88 -8.30 0.18
C ASP A 201 -11.13 -9.02 1.32
N PRO A 202 -9.90 -9.53 1.08
CA PRO A 202 -9.11 -10.11 2.15
C PRO A 202 -8.62 -9.06 3.16
N PHE A 203 -8.86 -7.77 2.94
CA PHE A 203 -8.27 -6.69 3.73
C PHE A 203 -9.07 -6.44 5.01
N THR A 204 -10.40 -6.40 4.92
CA THR A 204 -11.27 -6.21 6.09
C THR A 204 -10.93 -7.19 7.23
N PRO A 205 -10.98 -8.52 7.02
CA PRO A 205 -10.74 -9.47 8.11
C PRO A 205 -9.28 -9.54 8.57
N PHE A 206 -8.30 -9.29 7.69
CA PHE A 206 -6.89 -9.51 8.00
C PHE A 206 -6.07 -8.25 8.27
N LEU A 207 -6.48 -7.07 7.79
CA LEU A 207 -5.69 -5.83 7.83
C LEU A 207 -6.43 -4.65 8.51
N ALA A 208 -7.73 -4.76 8.77
CA ALA A 208 -8.52 -3.66 9.35
C ALA A 208 -9.42 -4.05 10.53
N GLN A 209 -9.52 -5.33 10.88
CA GLN A 209 -10.28 -5.78 12.05
C GLN A 209 -9.45 -5.62 13.33
N GLY A 210 -10.00 -4.91 14.32
CA GLY A 210 -9.32 -4.53 15.57
C GLY A 210 -9.24 -5.65 16.60
N ASP A 211 -10.33 -5.89 17.33
CA ASP A 211 -10.31 -6.67 18.58
C ASP A 211 -10.15 -8.18 18.37
N SER A 212 -10.37 -8.69 17.15
CA SER A 212 -10.26 -10.11 16.83
C SER A 212 -10.04 -10.30 15.32
N PRO A 213 -8.84 -9.97 14.80
CA PRO A 213 -8.56 -10.17 13.39
C PRO A 213 -8.64 -11.66 13.04
N ALA A 214 -9.13 -11.96 11.85
CA ALA A 214 -9.19 -13.33 11.37
C ALA A 214 -7.79 -13.97 11.37
N ASN A 215 -7.74 -15.27 11.71
CA ASN A 215 -6.50 -16.01 11.75
C ASN A 215 -6.08 -16.43 10.33
N ILE A 216 -4.87 -16.02 9.92
CA ILE A 216 -4.27 -16.37 8.62
C ILE A 216 -3.80 -17.85 8.60
N ARG A 217 -3.51 -18.44 9.76
CA ARG A 217 -2.98 -19.82 9.82
C ARG A 217 -4.13 -20.83 9.70
N VAL A 218 -4.12 -21.59 8.60
CA VAL A 218 -5.12 -22.63 8.31
C VAL A 218 -4.56 -24.05 8.31
N VAL A 219 -3.23 -24.21 8.20
CA VAL A 219 -2.58 -25.53 8.17
C VAL A 219 -2.51 -26.13 9.56
N ALA A 220 -2.90 -27.40 9.68
CA ALA A 220 -2.83 -28.17 10.93
C ALA A 220 -1.39 -28.29 11.46
N ARG A 221 -1.25 -28.32 12.79
CA ARG A 221 0.05 -28.45 13.47
C ARG A 221 0.51 -29.90 13.67
N GLN A 222 -0.41 -30.84 13.53
CA GLN A 222 -0.20 -32.27 13.73
C GLN A 222 -0.69 -33.01 12.48
N ALA A 223 -0.14 -34.20 12.23
CA ALA A 223 -0.52 -35.02 11.08
C ALA A 223 -1.93 -35.63 11.23
N GLN A 224 -2.37 -35.84 12.48
CA GLN A 224 -3.69 -36.36 12.78
C GLN A 224 -4.74 -35.26 12.66
N VAL A 225 -5.96 -35.66 12.26
CA VAL A 225 -7.11 -34.74 12.22
C VAL A 225 -7.49 -34.37 13.65
N SER A 226 -7.36 -33.08 13.97
CA SER A 226 -7.87 -32.49 15.21
C SER A 226 -9.14 -31.68 14.96
N THR A 227 -10.01 -31.55 15.95
CA THR A 227 -11.15 -30.62 15.92
C THR A 227 -11.01 -29.60 17.06
N PRO A 228 -11.43 -28.34 16.85
CA PRO A 228 -11.87 -27.72 15.59
C PRO A 228 -10.67 -27.32 14.69
N ASN A 229 -10.81 -27.47 13.37
CA ASN A 229 -9.82 -27.04 12.36
C ASN A 229 -10.46 -26.04 11.37
N PRO A 230 -9.70 -25.05 10.87
CA PRO A 230 -10.15 -24.19 9.77
C PRO A 230 -10.51 -25.03 8.53
N GLY A 231 -11.59 -24.65 7.84
CA GLY A 231 -12.05 -25.33 6.63
C GLY A 231 -11.39 -24.80 5.36
N ILE A 232 -11.87 -25.32 4.23
CA ILE A 232 -11.42 -24.90 2.89
C ILE A 232 -11.75 -23.43 2.64
N LYS A 233 -12.89 -22.93 3.15
CA LYS A 233 -13.29 -21.53 2.99
C LYS A 233 -12.26 -20.60 3.62
N GLU A 234 -11.87 -20.82 4.87
CA GLU A 234 -10.84 -20.03 5.56
C GLU A 234 -9.48 -20.12 4.82
N THR A 235 -9.20 -21.26 4.20
CA THR A 235 -8.03 -21.45 3.34
C THR A 235 -8.09 -20.58 2.09
N GLU A 236 -9.24 -20.47 1.42
CA GLU A 236 -9.44 -19.58 0.27
C GLU A 236 -9.25 -18.11 0.65
N TRP A 237 -9.74 -17.67 1.81
CA TRP A 237 -9.51 -16.31 2.33
C TRP A 237 -8.04 -16.03 2.56
N THR A 238 -7.34 -16.96 3.21
CA THR A 238 -5.89 -16.89 3.42
C THR A 238 -5.16 -16.83 2.09
N TYR A 239 -5.56 -17.65 1.12
CA TYR A 239 -4.94 -17.68 -0.19
C TYR A 239 -5.17 -16.37 -0.96
N GLY A 240 -6.37 -15.78 -0.86
CA GLY A 240 -6.69 -14.47 -1.41
C GLY A 240 -5.74 -13.38 -0.87
N LEU A 241 -5.50 -13.37 0.44
CA LEU A 241 -4.51 -12.48 1.04
C LEU A 241 -3.09 -12.72 0.51
N MET A 242 -2.66 -13.99 0.37
CA MET A 242 -1.32 -14.31 -0.15
C MET A 242 -1.17 -13.91 -1.63
N MET A 243 -2.23 -14.03 -2.42
CA MET A 243 -2.26 -13.52 -3.80
C MET A 243 -2.12 -12.00 -3.83
N HIS A 244 -2.84 -11.28 -2.96
CA HIS A 244 -2.67 -9.84 -2.81
C HIS A 244 -1.22 -9.47 -2.47
N MET A 245 -0.61 -10.14 -1.50
CA MET A 245 0.76 -9.86 -1.09
C MET A 245 1.72 -10.10 -2.25
N SER A 246 1.56 -11.20 -2.97
CA SER A 246 2.40 -11.57 -4.13
C SER A 246 2.32 -10.50 -5.23
N THR A 247 1.12 -10.10 -5.63
CA THR A 247 0.94 -9.07 -6.67
C THR A 247 1.35 -7.68 -6.21
N SER A 248 1.12 -7.33 -4.94
CA SER A 248 1.52 -6.03 -4.38
C SER A 248 3.03 -5.85 -4.34
N LEU A 249 3.78 -6.94 -4.19
CA LEU A 249 5.25 -6.95 -4.12
C LEU A 249 5.91 -7.33 -5.44
N GLY A 250 5.16 -7.71 -6.49
CA GLY A 250 5.73 -8.17 -7.76
C GLY A 250 6.59 -9.42 -7.63
N VAL A 251 6.17 -10.36 -6.79
CA VAL A 251 6.88 -11.61 -6.52
C VAL A 251 5.93 -12.80 -6.56
N ASN A 252 6.49 -14.01 -6.63
CA ASN A 252 5.72 -15.24 -6.43
C ASN A 252 5.83 -15.75 -4.98
N CYS A 253 5.11 -16.85 -4.68
CA CYS A 253 5.06 -17.46 -3.35
C CYS A 253 6.44 -17.83 -2.78
N THR A 254 7.40 -18.19 -3.65
CA THR A 254 8.73 -18.65 -3.26
C THR A 254 9.62 -17.55 -2.70
N ALA A 255 9.20 -16.28 -2.88
CA ALA A 255 9.81 -15.16 -2.20
C ALA A 255 9.75 -15.30 -0.67
N CYS A 256 8.73 -16.00 -0.15
CA CYS A 256 8.51 -16.18 1.29
C CYS A 256 8.50 -17.67 1.72
N HIS A 257 8.10 -18.59 0.85
CA HIS A 257 7.77 -19.96 1.23
C HIS A 257 8.49 -21.02 0.42
N ASN A 258 8.80 -22.15 1.06
CA ASN A 258 8.85 -23.43 0.35
C ASN A 258 7.43 -24.00 0.26
N SER A 259 6.88 -24.11 -0.95
CA SER A 259 5.47 -24.48 -1.17
C SER A 259 5.14 -25.91 -0.75
N ARG A 260 6.15 -26.79 -0.55
CA ARG A 260 5.93 -28.13 0.04
C ARG A 260 5.38 -28.06 1.46
N ALA A 261 5.62 -26.95 2.17
CA ALA A 261 5.22 -26.76 3.55
C ALA A 261 5.07 -25.27 3.92
N PHE A 262 4.03 -24.59 3.40
CA PHE A 262 3.78 -23.15 3.64
C PHE A 262 3.82 -22.72 5.12
N SER A 263 3.45 -23.60 6.06
CA SER A 263 3.41 -23.28 7.49
C SER A 263 4.77 -23.35 8.19
N ARG A 264 5.75 -24.10 7.66
CA ARG A 264 7.05 -24.33 8.30
C ARG A 264 7.95 -23.11 8.18
N TRP A 265 8.33 -22.53 9.31
CA TRP A 265 9.15 -21.31 9.36
C TRP A 265 10.61 -21.61 9.02
N GLU A 266 11.08 -22.77 9.44
CA GLU A 266 12.45 -23.25 9.25
C GLU A 266 12.79 -23.52 7.76
N GLU A 267 11.75 -23.70 6.93
CA GLU A 267 11.87 -23.88 5.48
C GLU A 267 11.42 -22.63 4.70
N SER A 268 11.07 -21.55 5.39
CA SER A 268 10.70 -20.28 4.77
C SER A 268 11.94 -19.41 4.54
N THR A 269 11.81 -18.41 3.68
CA THR A 269 12.86 -17.41 3.50
C THR A 269 12.77 -16.33 4.60
N PRO A 270 13.83 -15.55 4.86
CA PRO A 270 13.80 -14.43 5.81
C PRO A 270 12.72 -13.38 5.49
N GLN A 271 12.34 -13.24 4.22
CA GLN A 271 11.30 -12.31 3.77
C GLN A 271 9.95 -12.60 4.41
N ARG A 272 9.65 -13.86 4.76
CA ARG A 272 8.42 -14.22 5.48
C ARG A 272 8.35 -13.56 6.86
N THR A 273 9.47 -13.42 7.56
CA THR A 273 9.54 -12.70 8.84
C THR A 273 9.29 -11.21 8.66
N ASN A 274 9.89 -10.60 7.63
CA ASN A 274 9.64 -9.18 7.31
C ASN A 274 8.16 -8.94 6.95
N ALA A 275 7.55 -9.84 6.17
CA ALA A 275 6.15 -9.79 5.80
C ALA A 275 5.21 -9.98 7.02
N TRP A 276 5.60 -10.82 7.97
CA TRP A 276 4.87 -11.01 9.23
C TRP A 276 4.76 -9.70 10.02
N HIS A 277 5.85 -8.94 10.11
CA HIS A 277 5.85 -7.60 10.72
C HIS A 277 5.07 -6.58 9.87
N GLY A 278 5.16 -6.65 8.54
CA GLY A 278 4.42 -5.79 7.63
C GLY A 278 2.90 -5.90 7.79
N ILE A 279 2.36 -7.10 8.00
CA ILE A 279 0.93 -7.31 8.26
C ILE A 279 0.49 -6.55 9.53
N ARG A 280 1.28 -6.62 10.60
CA ARG A 280 0.98 -5.94 11.87
C ARG A 280 1.10 -4.44 11.73
N MET A 281 2.14 -3.97 11.03
CA MET A 281 2.30 -2.56 10.71
C MET A 281 1.05 -2.03 10.01
N VAL A 282 0.59 -2.69 8.93
CA VAL A 282 -0.60 -2.22 8.20
C VAL A 282 -1.86 -2.19 9.09
N ARG A 283 -2.05 -3.19 9.97
CA ARG A 283 -3.14 -3.17 10.97
C ARG A 283 -3.05 -1.95 11.87
N ASP A 284 -1.86 -1.71 12.42
CA ASP A 284 -1.58 -0.56 13.26
C ASP A 284 -1.87 0.77 12.55
N LEU A 285 -1.45 0.92 11.30
CA LEU A 285 -1.74 2.12 10.50
C LEU A 285 -3.24 2.31 10.29
N ASN A 286 -3.95 1.27 9.87
CA ASN A 286 -5.38 1.34 9.61
C ASN A 286 -6.17 1.67 10.89
N LEU A 287 -5.89 0.97 11.99
CA LEU A 287 -6.64 1.07 13.23
C LEU A 287 -6.31 2.31 14.04
N ASN A 288 -5.03 2.68 14.14
CA ASN A 288 -4.60 3.76 15.02
C ASN A 288 -4.44 5.11 14.31
N TYR A 289 -4.36 5.15 12.98
CA TYR A 289 -4.17 6.42 12.24
C TYR A 289 -5.31 6.76 11.28
N ILE A 290 -5.81 5.79 10.51
CA ILE A 290 -6.84 6.05 9.50
C ILE A 290 -8.25 6.01 10.08
N THR A 291 -8.62 4.94 10.79
CA THR A 291 -9.95 4.77 11.37
C THR A 291 -10.37 5.93 12.28
N PRO A 292 -9.52 6.50 13.15
CA PRO A 292 -9.89 7.64 13.99
C PRO A 292 -10.21 8.91 13.19
N LEU A 293 -9.75 9.01 11.94
CA LEU A 293 -10.05 10.12 11.03
C LEU A 293 -11.36 9.91 10.26
N ALA A 294 -12.09 8.81 10.46
CA ALA A 294 -13.33 8.52 9.75
C ALA A 294 -14.36 9.67 9.82
N PRO A 295 -14.62 10.32 10.97
CA PRO A 295 -15.53 11.47 11.01
C PRO A 295 -15.07 12.65 10.15
N VAL A 296 -13.75 12.89 10.09
CA VAL A 296 -13.16 13.96 9.28
C VAL A 296 -13.34 13.68 7.79
N PHE A 297 -13.09 12.44 7.37
CA PHE A 297 -13.28 12.02 5.98
C PHE A 297 -14.76 11.98 5.57
N ALA A 298 -15.65 11.55 6.47
CA ALA A 298 -17.09 11.53 6.23
C ALA A 298 -17.67 12.94 6.06
N ALA A 299 -17.14 13.95 6.76
CA ALA A 299 -17.50 15.35 6.55
C ALA A 299 -16.96 15.94 5.23
N HIS A 300 -15.95 15.30 4.62
CA HIS A 300 -15.28 15.77 3.41
C HIS A 300 -15.14 14.65 2.36
N PRO A 301 -16.24 14.00 1.94
CA PRO A 301 -16.20 12.76 1.17
C PRO A 301 -15.55 12.92 -0.21
N ASN A 302 -15.52 14.14 -0.75
CA ASN A 302 -14.99 14.46 -2.09
C ASN A 302 -13.65 15.21 -2.06
N GLY A 303 -13.04 15.42 -0.89
CA GLY A 303 -11.83 16.24 -0.76
C GLY A 303 -12.10 17.75 -0.53
N PRO A 304 -11.06 18.59 -0.46
CA PRO A 304 -11.23 20.03 -0.26
C PRO A 304 -11.64 20.71 -1.58
N ALA A 305 -12.26 21.88 -1.48
CA ALA A 305 -12.75 22.62 -2.65
C ALA A 305 -11.64 22.98 -3.68
N ASN A 306 -10.40 23.15 -3.22
CA ASN A 306 -9.23 23.44 -4.05
C ASN A 306 -8.43 22.20 -4.47
N GLY A 307 -8.98 21.00 -4.22
CA GLY A 307 -8.36 19.71 -4.51
C GLY A 307 -9.07 18.93 -5.63
N PRO A 308 -8.51 17.79 -6.04
CA PRO A 308 -9.21 16.90 -6.95
C PRO A 308 -10.43 16.31 -6.24
N ALA A 309 -11.58 16.37 -6.91
CA ALA A 309 -12.84 15.75 -6.48
C ALA A 309 -12.71 14.23 -6.57
N THR A 310 -12.13 13.62 -5.54
CA THR A 310 -11.88 12.18 -5.46
C THR A 310 -12.51 11.69 -4.17
N ALA A 311 -13.05 10.46 -4.15
CA ALA A 311 -13.64 9.89 -2.95
C ALA A 311 -12.61 9.80 -1.80
N ARG A 312 -13.05 10.00 -0.56
CA ARG A 312 -12.29 9.78 0.69
C ARG A 312 -12.86 8.64 1.53
N VAL A 313 -14.11 8.29 1.25
CA VAL A 313 -14.88 7.23 1.90
C VAL A 313 -15.39 6.26 0.84
N GLY A 314 -15.45 4.98 1.21
CA GLY A 314 -16.02 3.93 0.39
C GLY A 314 -17.54 3.98 0.37
N ARG A 315 -18.14 3.08 -0.40
CA ARG A 315 -19.60 2.90 -0.47
C ARG A 315 -20.20 2.59 0.90
N GLU A 316 -19.46 1.84 1.72
CA GLU A 316 -19.87 1.43 3.06
C GLU A 316 -19.59 2.51 4.13
N GLY A 317 -19.10 3.69 3.72
CA GLY A 317 -18.83 4.83 4.59
C GLY A 317 -17.48 4.79 5.31
N ASP A 318 -16.68 3.75 5.10
CA ASP A 318 -15.37 3.60 5.70
C ASP A 318 -14.30 4.43 4.96
N PRO A 319 -13.29 4.98 5.65
CA PRO A 319 -12.25 5.76 5.00
C PRO A 319 -11.35 4.88 4.13
N LEU A 320 -10.75 5.50 3.11
CA LEU A 320 -9.67 4.88 2.33
C LEU A 320 -8.50 4.48 3.24
N LYS A 321 -8.17 3.19 3.26
CA LYS A 321 -7.18 2.53 4.12
C LYS A 321 -5.93 2.10 3.36
N VAL A 322 -4.92 1.70 4.13
CA VAL A 322 -3.61 1.23 3.66
C VAL A 322 -3.63 -0.29 3.48
N ASN A 323 -2.95 -0.78 2.43
CA ASN A 323 -2.62 -2.18 2.20
C ASN A 323 -1.15 -2.30 1.73
N CYS A 324 -0.72 -3.49 1.31
CA CYS A 324 0.64 -3.72 0.82
C CYS A 324 0.95 -2.89 -0.44
N ALA A 325 0.02 -2.87 -1.40
CA ALA A 325 0.16 -2.15 -2.67
C ALA A 325 0.22 -0.63 -2.49
N THR A 326 -0.35 -0.06 -1.42
CA THR A 326 -0.28 1.38 -1.14
C THR A 326 1.16 1.90 -1.15
N CYS A 327 2.10 1.12 -0.60
CA CYS A 327 3.53 1.46 -0.58
C CYS A 327 4.32 0.75 -1.69
N HIS A 328 4.14 -0.57 -1.81
CA HIS A 328 4.99 -1.42 -2.65
C HIS A 328 4.71 -1.27 -4.14
N GLN A 329 3.46 -1.02 -4.54
CA GLN A 329 3.08 -0.72 -5.93
C GLN A 329 3.68 -1.67 -6.98
N GLY A 330 3.67 -2.98 -6.69
CA GLY A 330 4.15 -4.01 -7.61
C GLY A 330 5.64 -4.31 -7.51
N VAL A 331 6.37 -3.74 -6.54
CA VAL A 331 7.79 -4.03 -6.32
C VAL A 331 8.09 -4.47 -4.89
N ASN A 332 9.07 -5.35 -4.73
CA ASN A 332 9.34 -6.03 -3.46
C ASN A 332 9.86 -5.09 -2.35
N LYS A 333 10.39 -3.93 -2.75
CA LYS A 333 10.72 -2.79 -1.89
C LYS A 333 10.17 -1.52 -2.55
N PRO A 334 9.41 -0.67 -1.83
CA PRO A 334 8.92 0.58 -2.39
C PRO A 334 10.05 1.40 -3.01
N LEU A 335 9.81 2.00 -4.18
CA LEU A 335 10.81 2.82 -4.88
C LEU A 335 12.12 2.05 -5.16
N LEU A 336 12.01 0.74 -5.41
CA LEU A 336 13.14 -0.18 -5.59
C LEU A 336 14.14 -0.19 -4.40
N GLY A 337 13.68 0.20 -3.21
CA GLY A 337 14.49 0.24 -1.99
C GLY A 337 15.34 1.50 -1.81
N VAL A 338 15.15 2.53 -2.63
CA VAL A 338 15.78 3.84 -2.43
C VAL A 338 15.31 4.46 -1.11
N SER A 339 16.25 4.77 -0.21
CA SER A 339 15.94 5.47 1.04
C SER A 339 15.86 6.98 0.82
N MET A 340 14.64 7.48 0.57
CA MET A 340 14.37 8.92 0.59
C MET A 340 14.51 9.50 2.01
N LEU A 341 14.24 8.71 3.05
CA LEU A 341 14.35 9.14 4.44
C LEU A 341 15.76 9.61 4.78
N ARG A 342 16.79 8.95 4.21
CA ARG A 342 18.18 9.38 4.38
C ARG A 342 18.37 10.85 4.03
N ASP A 343 17.73 11.34 2.97
CA ASP A 343 17.91 12.72 2.51
C ASP A 343 17.02 13.73 3.27
N TYR A 344 16.04 13.25 4.03
CA TYR A 344 15.09 14.04 4.81
C TYR A 344 15.04 13.56 6.29
N PRO A 345 16.17 13.68 7.03
CA PRO A 345 16.24 13.25 8.42
C PRO A 345 15.27 14.02 9.35
N GLU A 346 14.74 15.16 8.91
CA GLU A 346 13.72 15.95 9.61
C GLU A 346 12.45 15.15 9.92
N LEU A 347 12.12 14.13 9.10
CA LEU A 347 10.99 13.25 9.37
C LEU A 347 11.20 12.37 10.61
N ASN A 348 12.45 12.11 11.00
CA ASN A 348 12.79 11.39 12.23
C ASN A 348 12.89 12.30 13.45
N ALA A 349 12.78 13.62 13.28
CA ALA A 349 12.73 14.56 14.41
C ALA A 349 11.37 14.56 15.11
N VAL A 350 10.34 14.00 14.48
CA VAL A 350 9.00 13.86 15.06
C VAL A 350 9.03 12.82 16.18
N ARG A 351 8.85 13.28 17.42
CA ARG A 351 8.85 12.41 18.62
C ARG A 351 7.45 12.01 19.06
N ASP A 352 6.48 12.91 18.91
CA ASP A 352 5.08 12.60 19.21
C ASP A 352 4.47 11.81 18.05
N GLN A 353 4.12 10.56 18.32
CA GLN A 353 3.44 9.68 17.37
C GLN A 353 1.92 9.67 17.52
N GLY A 354 1.38 10.31 18.57
CA GLY A 354 -0.05 10.51 18.80
C GLY A 354 -0.93 9.24 18.83
N ALA A 355 -0.38 8.04 19.02
CA ALA A 355 -1.15 6.79 18.91
C ALA A 355 -0.89 5.85 20.11
N PRO A 356 -1.86 5.00 20.48
CA PRO A 356 -1.64 3.89 21.43
C PRO A 356 -0.49 2.99 20.98
N PRO A 357 0.13 2.19 21.86
CA PRO A 357 1.23 1.29 21.50
C PRO A 357 0.95 0.47 20.22
N PRO A 358 1.96 0.21 19.38
CA PRO A 358 1.77 -0.47 18.11
C PRO A 358 1.21 -1.88 18.30
N ILE A 359 0.34 -2.28 17.36
CA ILE A 359 -0.27 -3.62 17.34
C ILE A 359 0.77 -4.65 16.90
N ARG A 360 1.53 -5.21 17.84
CA ARG A 360 2.66 -6.13 17.54
C ARG A 360 2.28 -7.61 17.47
N GLN A 361 1.08 -8.02 17.85
CA GLN A 361 0.66 -9.44 17.90
C GLN A 361 -0.41 -9.74 16.85
#